data_AF-A0A661A5V8-F1
#
_entry.id   AF-A0A661A5V8-F1
#
_cell.length_a   1.000
_cell.length_b   1.000
_cell.length_c   1.000
_cell.angle_alpha   90.00
_cell.angle_beta   90.00
_cell.angle_gamma   90.00
#
_symmetry.space_group_name_H-M   'P 1'
#
loop_
_entity.id
_entity.type
_entity.pdbx_description
1 polymer ?
#
loop_
_entity_poly.entity_id
_entity_poly.type
_entity_poly.pdbx_seq_one_letter_code
_entity_poly.pdbx_strand_id
1 'polypeptide(L)'
;GESIEDEKAIYNALLDYFRQHPEKMFVLVTPPPMITIENSHLTRELTNWLCDYENGWLKDYPLNNVFVFDFYNVLTDPNNHHRVEDGEIQHIVSDNPVDLEHPNELYYYSGSDNHPTPEGNRKSTEEFVPLLNAYCHMWKQEE
;
A
#
# COMPACT_ATOMS: atom_id res chain seq x y z
N GLY A 1 13.96 2.31 -11.96
CA GLY A 1 14.60 1.37 -12.89
C GLY A 1 13.75 1.27 -14.14
N GLU A 2 14.09 0.35 -15.04
CA GLU A 2 13.29 0.02 -16.23
C GLU A 2 12.18 -1.01 -15.93
N SER A 3 12.18 -1.59 -14.72
CA SER A 3 11.18 -2.55 -14.21
C SER A 3 11.14 -2.50 -12.69
N ILE A 4 10.27 -3.32 -12.09
CA ILE A 4 10.11 -3.49 -10.63
C ILE A 4 10.83 -4.72 -10.07
N GLU A 5 11.64 -5.41 -10.87
CA GLU A 5 12.21 -6.72 -10.51
C GLU A 5 13.28 -6.65 -9.42
N ASP A 6 14.11 -5.60 -9.43
CA ASP A 6 15.11 -5.38 -8.38
C ASP A 6 14.42 -5.10 -7.04
N GLU A 7 13.34 -4.31 -7.04
CA GLU A 7 12.52 -4.03 -5.86
C GLU A 7 11.81 -5.29 -5.36
N LYS A 8 11.21 -6.09 -6.26
CA LYS A 8 10.62 -7.40 -5.90
C LYS A 8 11.62 -8.30 -5.18
N ALA A 9 12.87 -8.36 -5.67
CA ALA A 9 13.91 -9.17 -5.04
C ALA A 9 14.19 -8.72 -3.59
N ILE A 10 14.20 -7.42 -3.32
CA ILE A 10 14.37 -6.86 -1.98
C ILE A 10 13.20 -7.25 -1.08
N TYR A 11 11.96 -7.05 -1.51
CA TYR A 11 10.78 -7.40 -0.71
C TYR A 11 10.68 -8.90 -0.47
N ASN A 12 10.97 -9.74 -1.46
CA ASN A 12 11.01 -11.20 -1.29
C ASN A 12 12.04 -11.64 -0.25
N ALA A 13 13.21 -10.99 -0.19
CA ALA A 13 14.23 -11.31 0.81
C ALA A 13 13.78 -11.02 2.26
N LEU A 14 12.81 -10.10 2.47
CA LEU A 14 12.26 -9.82 3.80
C LEU A 14 11.37 -10.95 4.34
N LEU A 15 10.76 -11.76 3.46
CA LEU A 15 9.84 -12.82 3.86
C LEU A 15 10.51 -13.87 4.76
N ASP A 16 11.80 -14.15 4.54
CA ASP A 16 12.57 -15.08 5.39
C ASP A 16 12.72 -14.56 6.81
N TYR A 17 12.84 -13.24 6.99
CA TYR A 17 12.87 -12.64 8.31
C TYR A 17 11.50 -12.72 8.99
N PHE A 18 10.42 -12.40 8.29
CA PHE A 18 9.07 -12.45 8.86
C PHE A 18 8.67 -13.87 9.27
N ARG A 19 9.10 -14.91 8.52
CA ARG A 19 8.88 -16.32 8.87
C ARG A 19 9.50 -16.74 10.20
N GLN A 20 10.60 -16.09 10.58
CA GLN A 20 11.28 -16.38 11.86
C GLN A 20 10.57 -15.75 13.06
N HIS A 21 9.55 -14.90 12.81
CA HIS A 21 8.85 -14.14 13.84
C HIS A 21 7.31 -14.30 13.74
N PRO A 22 6.76 -15.53 13.82
CA PRO A 22 5.31 -15.72 13.79
C PRO A 22 4.59 -15.03 14.96
N GLU A 23 5.31 -14.76 16.07
CA GLU A 23 4.81 -14.05 17.25
C GLU A 23 4.64 -12.53 17.04
N LYS A 24 4.95 -12.01 15.85
CA LYS A 24 4.84 -10.59 15.52
C LYS A 24 4.03 -10.40 14.24
N MET A 25 3.11 -9.44 14.30
CA MET A 25 2.47 -8.88 13.12
C MET A 25 3.37 -7.80 12.50
N PHE A 26 3.62 -7.91 11.20
CA PHE A 26 4.31 -6.92 10.39
C PHE A 26 3.31 -6.22 9.47
N VAL A 27 3.44 -4.90 9.34
CA VAL A 27 2.67 -4.12 8.37
C VAL A 27 3.64 -3.31 7.53
N LEU A 28 3.72 -3.64 6.24
CA LEU A 28 4.42 -2.82 5.26
C LEU A 28 3.55 -1.62 4.91
N VAL A 29 4.03 -0.41 5.16
CA VAL A 29 3.44 0.80 4.60
C VAL A 29 4.19 1.10 3.31
N THR A 30 3.50 1.12 2.16
CA THR A 30 4.15 1.42 0.88
C THR A 30 4.75 2.83 0.89
N PRO A 31 5.81 3.10 0.10
CA PRO A 31 6.39 4.45 0.02
C PRO A 31 5.33 5.49 -0.37
N PRO A 32 5.35 6.72 0.19
CA PRO A 32 4.45 7.77 -0.26
C PRO A 32 4.73 8.17 -1.72
N PRO A 33 3.74 8.69 -2.46
CA PRO A 33 3.98 9.31 -3.75
C PRO A 33 4.68 10.66 -3.56
N MET A 34 5.26 11.17 -4.65
CA MET A 34 5.88 12.50 -4.73
C MET A 34 5.13 13.35 -5.76
N ILE A 35 5.31 14.68 -5.75
CA ILE A 35 4.67 15.60 -6.71
C ILE A 35 5.18 15.43 -8.14
N THR A 36 6.30 14.74 -8.33
CA THR A 36 6.85 14.38 -9.64
C THR A 36 7.63 13.08 -9.52
N ILE A 37 7.31 12.10 -10.36
CA ILE A 37 7.97 10.80 -10.39
C ILE A 37 8.22 10.41 -11.85
N GLU A 38 9.49 10.26 -12.22
CA GLU A 38 9.89 9.93 -13.59
C GLU A 38 9.19 8.67 -14.14
N ASN A 39 9.04 7.64 -13.29
CA ASN A 39 8.39 6.37 -13.66
C ASN A 39 7.24 6.04 -12.70
N SER A 40 6.31 6.97 -12.51
CA SER A 40 5.16 6.83 -11.59
C SER A 40 4.31 5.57 -11.80
N HIS A 41 4.22 5.09 -13.05
CA HIS A 41 3.53 3.85 -13.40
C HIS A 41 4.22 2.59 -12.86
N LEU A 42 5.56 2.56 -12.79
CA LEU A 42 6.30 1.43 -12.19
C LEU A 42 6.13 1.42 -10.67
N THR A 43 6.07 2.59 -10.03
CA THR A 43 5.76 2.65 -8.59
C THR A 43 4.36 2.13 -8.31
N ARG A 44 3.37 2.49 -9.15
CA ARG A 44 2.02 1.90 -9.09
C ARG A 44 2.04 0.38 -9.27
N GLU A 45 2.77 -0.12 -10.26
CA GLU A 45 2.89 -1.55 -10.53
C GLU A 45 3.46 -2.29 -9.31
N LEU A 46 4.50 -1.74 -8.70
CA LEU A 46 5.11 -2.28 -7.49
C LEU A 46 4.14 -2.29 -6.31
N THR A 47 3.45 -1.19 -6.01
CA THR A 47 2.54 -1.13 -4.86
C THR A 47 1.32 -2.02 -5.04
N ASN A 48 0.80 -2.14 -6.27
CA ASN A 48 -0.25 -3.10 -6.60
C ASN A 48 0.23 -4.54 -6.38
N TRP A 49 1.44 -4.89 -6.84
CA TRP A 49 2.02 -6.21 -6.61
C TRP A 49 2.24 -6.50 -5.11
N LEU A 50 2.60 -5.50 -4.31
CA LEU A 50 2.76 -5.68 -2.86
C LEU A 50 1.42 -5.99 -2.16
N CYS A 51 0.31 -5.43 -2.64
CA CYS A 51 -1.01 -5.56 -2.00
C CYS A 51 -1.88 -6.69 -2.56
N ASP A 52 -1.52 -7.27 -3.72
CA ASP A 52 -2.25 -8.38 -4.31
C ASP A 52 -1.92 -9.69 -3.57
N TYR A 53 -2.85 -10.15 -2.73
CA TYR A 53 -2.71 -11.40 -1.98
C TYR A 53 -2.90 -12.66 -2.86
N GLU A 54 -3.47 -12.54 -4.05
CA GLU A 54 -3.75 -13.69 -4.94
C GLU A 54 -2.62 -13.95 -5.95
N ASN A 55 -1.99 -12.87 -6.43
CA ASN A 55 -0.98 -12.94 -7.50
C ASN A 55 0.31 -12.17 -7.18
N GLY A 56 0.35 -11.47 -6.05
CA GLY A 56 1.42 -10.57 -5.68
C GLY A 56 2.43 -11.14 -4.69
N TRP A 57 3.01 -10.25 -3.89
CA TRP A 57 4.15 -10.51 -3.01
C TRP A 57 3.92 -11.63 -2.01
N LEU A 58 2.73 -11.71 -1.42
CA LEU A 58 2.41 -12.62 -0.33
C LEU A 58 1.69 -13.90 -0.78
N LYS A 59 1.48 -14.10 -2.09
CA LYS A 59 0.72 -15.23 -2.64
C LYS A 59 1.13 -16.60 -2.05
N ASP A 60 2.43 -16.87 -2.03
CA ASP A 60 3.00 -18.14 -1.56
C ASP A 60 3.57 -18.04 -0.13
N TYR A 61 3.27 -16.95 0.58
CA TYR A 61 3.72 -16.73 1.94
C TYR A 61 2.85 -17.55 2.92
N PRO A 62 3.43 -18.48 3.71
CA PRO A 62 2.63 -19.50 4.40
C PRO A 62 2.05 -19.06 5.75
N LEU A 63 2.36 -17.86 6.24
CA LEU A 63 1.93 -17.37 7.55
C LEU A 63 1.02 -16.16 7.39
N ASN A 64 0.10 -15.96 8.32
CA ASN A 64 -0.80 -14.81 8.34
C ASN A 64 -0.31 -13.68 9.25
N ASN A 65 0.99 -13.35 9.20
CA ASN A 65 1.61 -12.33 10.06
C ASN A 65 2.21 -11.13 9.31
N VAL A 66 2.00 -11.02 8.00
CA VAL A 66 2.48 -9.91 7.17
C VAL A 66 1.31 -9.29 6.42
N PHE A 67 1.14 -7.98 6.57
CA PHE A 67 0.09 -7.21 5.92
C PHE A 67 0.67 -5.98 5.21
N VAL A 68 -0.09 -5.37 4.31
CA VAL A 68 0.37 -4.22 3.53
C VAL A 68 -0.68 -3.11 3.57
N PHE A 69 -0.30 -1.88 3.91
CA PHE A 69 -1.11 -0.69 3.70
C PHE A 69 -0.57 0.11 2.51
N ASP A 70 -1.43 0.29 1.50
CA ASP A 70 -1.04 0.96 0.25
C ASP A 70 -1.16 2.48 0.35
N PHE A 71 -0.25 3.07 1.12
CA PHE A 71 -0.19 4.51 1.32
C PHE A 71 0.01 5.28 0.01
N TYR A 72 0.77 4.71 -0.95
CA TYR A 72 0.90 5.24 -2.30
C TYR A 72 -0.44 5.37 -3.00
N ASN A 73 -1.21 4.27 -3.06
CA ASN A 73 -2.53 4.27 -3.69
C ASN A 73 -3.46 5.31 -3.05
N VAL A 74 -3.54 5.32 -1.72
CA VAL A 74 -4.43 6.23 -0.99
C VAL A 74 -4.12 7.71 -1.25
N LEU A 75 -2.86 8.07 -1.50
CA LEU A 75 -2.44 9.46 -1.68
C LEU A 75 -2.39 9.96 -3.13
N THR A 76 -2.60 9.07 -4.11
CA THR A 76 -2.52 9.40 -5.55
C THR A 76 -3.86 9.81 -6.16
N ASP A 77 -4.99 9.51 -5.51
CA ASP A 77 -6.31 9.96 -5.95
C ASP A 77 -7.32 9.94 -4.79
N PRO A 78 -8.31 10.86 -4.72
CA PRO A 78 -9.37 10.79 -3.72
C PRO A 78 -10.27 9.54 -3.82
N ASN A 79 -10.41 8.96 -5.02
CA ASN A 79 -11.22 7.75 -5.27
C ASN A 79 -10.43 6.45 -5.15
N ASN A 80 -9.13 6.53 -4.89
CA ASN A 80 -8.32 5.36 -4.54
C ASN A 80 -8.50 5.03 -3.07
N HIS A 81 -8.62 3.75 -2.73
CA HIS A 81 -8.83 3.29 -1.36
C HIS A 81 -7.98 2.06 -1.02
N HIS A 82 -7.46 2.01 0.20
CA HIS A 82 -7.07 0.77 0.85
C HIS A 82 -7.63 0.79 2.26
N ARG A 83 -8.88 0.30 2.40
CA ARG A 83 -9.71 0.54 3.58
C ARG A 83 -10.53 -0.68 3.96
N VAL A 84 -11.19 -0.59 5.11
CA VAL A 84 -12.32 -1.48 5.44
C VAL A 84 -13.62 -0.72 5.14
N GLU A 85 -14.50 -1.33 4.37
CA GLU A 85 -15.86 -0.84 4.12
C GLU A 85 -16.84 -2.00 4.13
N ASP A 86 -17.97 -1.84 4.82
CA ASP A 86 -18.98 -2.89 5.03
C ASP A 86 -18.42 -4.22 5.57
N GLY A 87 -17.31 -4.15 6.33
CA GLY A 87 -16.65 -5.31 6.93
C GLY A 87 -15.64 -6.00 6.02
N GLU A 88 -15.51 -5.58 4.77
CA GLU A 88 -14.59 -6.14 3.79
C GLU A 88 -13.38 -5.22 3.59
N ILE A 89 -12.21 -5.82 3.37
CA ILE A 89 -11.02 -5.08 2.94
C ILE A 89 -11.16 -4.78 1.45
N GLN A 90 -11.06 -3.51 1.10
CA GLN A 90 -11.08 -3.04 -0.27
C GLN A 90 -9.73 -2.44 -0.63
N HIS A 91 -9.18 -2.86 -1.77
CA HIS A 91 -8.08 -2.18 -2.45
C HIS A 91 -8.59 -1.72 -3.82
N ILE A 92 -8.76 -0.41 -3.98
CA ILE A 92 -9.35 0.23 -5.16
C ILE A 92 -8.32 1.17 -5.76
N VAL A 93 -7.99 0.94 -7.01
CA VAL A 93 -7.29 1.88 -7.89
C VAL A 93 -8.31 2.35 -8.92
N SER A 94 -8.61 3.65 -8.94
CA SER A 94 -9.63 4.23 -9.83
C SER A 94 -9.19 4.16 -11.29
N ASP A 95 -10.07 3.64 -12.16
CA ASP A 95 -9.90 3.69 -13.62
C ASP A 95 -10.17 5.09 -14.22
N ASN A 96 -10.66 6.02 -13.39
CA ASN A 96 -10.97 7.39 -13.79
C ASN A 96 -10.42 8.37 -12.75
N PRO A 97 -9.09 8.60 -12.74
CA PRO A 97 -8.45 9.49 -11.79
C PRO A 97 -8.87 10.95 -12.02
N VAL A 98 -8.89 11.74 -10.94
CA VAL A 98 -9.26 13.15 -10.96
C VAL A 98 -8.23 13.98 -11.73
N ASP A 99 -6.94 13.68 -11.52
CA ASP A 99 -5.85 14.25 -12.31
C ASP A 99 -5.44 13.25 -13.39
N LEU A 100 -5.88 13.50 -14.62
CA LEU A 100 -5.58 12.65 -15.78
C LEU A 100 -4.14 12.82 -16.29
N GLU A 101 -3.49 13.94 -15.97
CA GLU A 101 -2.11 14.20 -16.39
C GLU A 101 -1.11 13.54 -15.42
N HIS A 102 -1.46 13.47 -14.14
CA HIS A 102 -0.60 12.99 -13.05
C HIS A 102 -1.26 11.91 -12.16
N PRO A 103 -1.83 10.81 -12.72
CA PRO A 103 -2.69 9.87 -11.98
C PRO A 103 -1.98 8.99 -10.96
N ASN A 104 -0.65 9.02 -10.94
CA ASN A 104 0.20 8.23 -10.06
C ASN A 104 1.15 9.12 -9.26
N GLU A 105 0.93 10.43 -9.21
CA GLU A 105 1.73 11.35 -8.41
C GLU A 105 0.92 11.81 -7.20
N LEU A 106 1.59 12.47 -6.25
CA LEU A 106 0.95 12.90 -5.01
C LEU A 106 -0.20 13.86 -5.34
N TYR A 107 -1.44 13.47 -5.06
CA TYR A 107 -2.61 14.33 -5.27
C TYR A 107 -2.74 15.37 -4.15
N TYR A 108 -2.48 14.94 -2.92
CA TYR A 108 -2.59 15.77 -1.72
C TYR A 108 -1.29 16.54 -1.45
N TYR A 109 -0.89 17.47 -2.32
CA TYR A 109 0.32 18.30 -2.12
C TYR A 109 0.00 19.79 -1.98
N SER A 110 0.98 20.56 -1.50
CA SER A 110 0.90 22.02 -1.47
C SER A 110 2.25 22.63 -1.85
N GLY A 111 2.26 23.50 -2.86
CA GLY A 111 3.49 24.13 -3.34
C GLY A 111 4.45 23.12 -3.94
N SER A 112 5.73 23.19 -3.57
CA SER A 112 6.79 22.30 -4.05
C SER A 112 7.23 21.26 -3.02
N ASP A 113 6.41 21.01 -2.00
CA ASP A 113 6.71 20.06 -0.93
C ASP A 113 6.15 18.67 -1.28
N ASN A 114 7.01 17.64 -1.16
CA ASN A 114 6.62 16.24 -1.37
C ASN A 114 5.88 15.64 -0.17
N HIS A 115 5.77 16.35 0.95
CA HIS A 115 4.96 15.88 2.06
C HIS A 115 3.46 15.98 1.72
N PRO A 116 2.66 14.95 2.03
CA PRO A 116 1.22 15.03 1.89
C PRO A 116 0.65 16.14 2.77
N THR A 117 -0.39 16.82 2.28
CA THR A 117 -1.11 17.83 3.05
C THR A 117 -1.77 17.23 4.31
N PRO A 118 -2.23 18.06 5.25
CA PRO A 118 -3.04 17.59 6.37
C PRO A 118 -4.30 16.83 5.96
N GLU A 119 -4.86 17.13 4.77
CA GLU A 119 -6.00 16.40 4.22
C GLU A 119 -5.62 14.98 3.79
N GLY A 120 -4.53 14.83 3.02
CA GLY A 120 -4.03 13.52 2.62
C GLY A 120 -3.68 12.63 3.82
N ASN A 121 -2.97 13.19 4.81
CA ASN A 121 -2.67 12.47 6.05
C ASN A 121 -3.93 12.05 6.82
N ARG A 122 -4.97 12.88 6.82
CA ARG A 122 -6.25 12.57 7.48
C ARG A 122 -6.96 11.42 6.77
N LYS A 123 -7.10 11.48 5.44
CA LYS A 123 -7.66 10.39 4.65
C LYS A 123 -6.91 9.07 4.92
N SER A 124 -5.59 9.08 4.83
CA SER A 124 -4.80 7.87 5.08
C SER A 124 -4.97 7.34 6.51
N THR A 125 -5.12 8.21 7.51
CA THR A 125 -5.40 7.78 8.88
C THR A 125 -6.80 7.17 9.02
N GLU A 126 -7.81 7.79 8.40
CA GLU A 126 -9.20 7.32 8.41
C GLU A 126 -9.34 5.94 7.75
N GLU A 127 -8.54 5.63 6.74
CA GLU A 127 -8.51 4.31 6.09
C GLU A 127 -7.62 3.30 6.84
N PHE A 128 -6.44 3.71 7.31
CA PHE A 128 -5.46 2.83 7.92
C PHE A 128 -5.89 2.31 9.29
N VAL A 129 -6.49 3.14 10.14
CA VAL A 129 -6.80 2.74 11.53
C VAL A 129 -7.80 1.57 11.58
N PRO A 130 -8.94 1.59 10.85
CA PRO A 130 -9.83 0.43 10.77
C PRO A 130 -9.15 -0.80 10.16
N LEU A 131 -8.32 -0.60 9.13
CA LEU A 131 -7.60 -1.67 8.46
C LEU A 131 -6.58 -2.36 9.38
N LEU A 132 -5.82 -1.59 10.15
CA LEU A 132 -4.90 -2.09 11.17
C LEU A 132 -5.63 -2.93 12.22
N ASN A 133 -6.83 -2.51 12.62
CA ASN A 133 -7.66 -3.29 13.55
C ASN A 133 -8.14 -4.61 12.92
N ALA A 134 -8.52 -4.60 11.63
CA ALA A 134 -8.85 -5.82 10.90
C ALA A 134 -7.65 -6.78 10.80
N TYR A 135 -6.46 -6.27 10.44
CA TYR A 135 -5.23 -7.07 10.42
C TYR A 135 -4.90 -7.68 11.78
N CYS A 136 -5.05 -6.91 12.87
CA CYS A 136 -4.88 -7.44 14.23
C CYS A 136 -5.83 -8.61 14.53
N HIS A 137 -7.08 -8.54 14.09
CA HIS A 137 -8.04 -9.63 14.28
C HIS A 137 -7.71 -10.84 13.39
N MET A 138 -7.33 -10.61 12.14
CA MET A 138 -6.94 -11.69 11.21
C MET A 138 -5.73 -12.45 11.73
N TRP A 139 -4.68 -11.73 12.17
CA TRP A 139 -3.47 -12.34 12.73
C TRP A 139 -3.75 -13.17 13.99
N LYS A 140 -4.63 -12.69 14.88
CA LYS A 140 -4.96 -13.39 16.14
C LYS A 140 -5.89 -14.58 15.98
N GLN A 141 -6.60 -14.71 14.85
CA GLN A 141 -7.50 -15.85 14.62
C GLN A 141 -6.76 -17.16 14.27
N GLU A 142 -5.43 -17.13 14.14
CA GLU A 142 -4.59 -18.33 13.97
C GLU A 142 -4.02 -18.89 15.30
N GLU A 143 -4.40 -18.33 16.47
CA GLU A 143 -4.20 -18.96 17.80
C GLU A 143 -5.43 -19.79 18.23
#